data_AF-A0A847I745-F1
#
_entry.id   AF-A0A847I745-F1
#
_cell.length_a   1.000
_cell.length_b   1.000
_cell.length_c   1.000
_cell.angle_alpha   90.00
_cell.angle_beta   90.00
_cell.angle_gamma   90.00
#
_symmetry.space_group_name_H-M   'P 1'
#
loop_
_entity.id
_entity.type
_entity.pdbx_description
1 polymer ?
#
loop_
_entity_poly.entity_id
_entity_poly.type
_entity_poly.pdbx_seq_one_letter_code
_entity_poly.pdbx_strand_id
1 'polypeptide(L)'
;EVTGAAVGFAGPQGLIDKVDLLIVDNDVATMRNAATGANKTDYHVKNVNPGRDFPLSGDKVVLADIRNVVEGDLSPTESGYPLRLRTAIEIGHVFKLGTKYSSAMQATFLTKEGKPQPLIMGCYGIGVNRIIAAAIEAHHDANGIVWPMSIAPFHVLVLALDPRDEQVLRTAVEIHDQLEAAGLDVLLDDRDERAGFKFKDADLIGIPLRVIVGKKSLNEGAVEFSHRKDDVKQRFAPTEVVEHVRRLYTQEMEELMRAPLLPATNGD
;
A
#
# COMPACT_ATOMS: atom_id res chain seq x y z
N GLU A 1 16.33 -33.36 -19.65
CA GLU A 1 17.42 -34.36 -19.82
C GLU A 1 17.26 -35.57 -18.91
N VAL A 2 17.16 -35.39 -17.58
CA VAL A 2 17.06 -36.49 -16.58
C VAL A 2 16.01 -37.56 -16.90
N THR A 3 14.82 -37.18 -17.36
CA THR A 3 13.72 -38.10 -17.66
C THR A 3 13.67 -38.58 -19.11
N GLY A 4 14.37 -37.89 -20.02
CA GLY A 4 14.29 -38.13 -21.47
C GLY A 4 12.92 -37.85 -22.13
N ALA A 5 11.91 -37.39 -21.38
CA ALA A 5 10.56 -37.15 -21.88
C ALA A 5 10.28 -35.67 -22.18
N ALA A 6 9.33 -35.41 -23.08
CA ALA A 6 8.84 -34.04 -23.33
C ALA A 6 8.14 -33.44 -22.10
N VAL A 7 8.02 -32.11 -22.06
CA VAL A 7 7.30 -31.38 -21.00
C VAL A 7 5.86 -31.89 -20.92
N GLY A 8 5.40 -32.14 -19.69
CA GLY A 8 4.09 -32.74 -19.41
C GLY A 8 4.11 -34.24 -19.12
N PHE A 9 5.24 -34.94 -19.32
CA PHE A 9 5.35 -36.40 -19.11
C PHE A 9 6.39 -36.83 -18.07
N ALA A 10 6.90 -35.90 -17.27
CA ALA A 10 7.82 -36.19 -16.17
C ALA A 10 7.08 -36.62 -14.89
N GLY A 11 7.68 -37.55 -14.13
CA GLY A 11 7.17 -38.02 -12.84
C GLY A 11 8.31 -38.49 -11.91
N PRO A 12 8.04 -38.65 -10.61
CA PRO A 12 9.09 -38.88 -9.60
C PRO A 12 9.66 -40.31 -9.61
N GLN A 13 9.05 -41.24 -10.35
CA GLN A 13 9.41 -42.67 -10.29
C GLN A 13 10.81 -42.92 -10.85
N GLY A 14 11.64 -43.61 -10.07
CA GLY A 14 12.99 -44.00 -10.48
C GLY A 14 13.96 -42.83 -10.70
N LEU A 15 13.65 -41.65 -10.13
CA LEU A 15 14.51 -40.47 -10.26
C LEU A 15 15.53 -40.31 -9.14
N ILE A 16 15.38 -41.00 -8.00
CA ILE A 16 16.22 -40.77 -6.82
C ILE A 16 17.72 -40.96 -7.07
N ASP A 17 18.09 -41.92 -7.93
CA ASP A 17 19.50 -42.18 -8.29
C ASP A 17 20.02 -41.27 -9.43
N LYS A 18 19.11 -40.48 -10.03
CA LYS A 18 19.40 -39.62 -11.18
C LYS A 18 19.41 -38.14 -10.84
N VAL A 19 19.07 -37.79 -9.61
CA VAL A 19 19.04 -36.42 -9.11
C VAL A 19 19.91 -36.29 -7.87
N ASP A 20 20.44 -35.08 -7.63
CA ASP A 20 21.20 -34.79 -6.42
C ASP A 20 20.29 -34.66 -5.20
N LEU A 21 19.07 -34.14 -5.40
CA LEU A 21 18.08 -33.91 -4.36
C LEU A 21 16.66 -34.08 -4.91
N LEU A 22 15.84 -34.85 -4.22
CA LEU A 22 14.39 -34.95 -4.44
C LEU A 22 13.68 -34.17 -3.33
N ILE A 23 13.08 -33.03 -3.70
CA ILE A 23 12.26 -32.23 -2.78
C ILE A 23 10.79 -32.54 -3.05
N VAL A 24 10.05 -32.90 -1.99
CA VAL A 24 8.63 -33.26 -2.07
C VAL A 24 7.85 -32.33 -1.16
N ASP A 25 6.81 -31.70 -1.72
CA ASP A 25 5.90 -30.87 -0.93
C ASP A 25 5.16 -31.73 0.11
N ASN A 26 4.93 -31.18 1.31
CA ASN A 26 4.22 -31.88 2.38
C ASN A 26 2.86 -32.43 1.94
N ASP A 27 2.10 -31.70 1.10
CA ASP A 27 0.80 -32.17 0.64
C ASP A 27 0.96 -33.34 -0.35
N VAL A 28 1.98 -33.30 -1.22
CA VAL A 28 2.30 -34.40 -2.14
C VAL A 28 2.63 -35.68 -1.37
N ALA A 29 3.34 -35.57 -0.25
CA ALA A 29 3.69 -36.72 0.59
C ALA A 29 2.46 -37.44 1.17
N THR A 30 1.32 -36.75 1.30
CA THR A 30 0.06 -37.33 1.82
C THR A 30 -0.86 -37.89 0.74
N MET A 31 -0.57 -37.63 -0.54
CA MET A 31 -1.41 -38.07 -1.64
C MET A 31 -1.51 -39.58 -1.74
N ARG A 32 -2.62 -40.07 -2.30
CA ARG A 32 -2.84 -41.48 -2.59
C ARG A 32 -3.37 -41.65 -3.99
N ASN A 33 -2.91 -42.69 -4.67
CA ASN A 33 -3.33 -43.06 -6.02
C ASN A 33 -3.28 -41.89 -7.04
N ALA A 34 -2.25 -41.06 -6.95
CA ALA A 34 -2.04 -39.90 -7.80
C ALA A 34 -1.77 -40.31 -9.27
N ALA A 35 -1.82 -39.32 -10.15
CA ALA A 35 -1.36 -39.44 -11.53
C ALA A 35 -0.12 -38.59 -11.74
N THR A 36 0.89 -39.13 -12.42
CA THR A 36 2.11 -38.40 -12.79
C THR A 36 2.51 -38.74 -14.21
N GLY A 37 3.42 -37.98 -14.80
CA GLY A 37 4.08 -38.41 -16.02
C GLY A 37 4.84 -39.72 -15.82
N ALA A 38 5.02 -40.49 -16.89
CA ALA A 38 5.67 -41.81 -16.85
C ALA A 38 7.18 -41.76 -17.13
N ASN A 39 7.78 -40.57 -17.21
CA ASN A 39 9.13 -40.36 -17.74
C ASN A 39 9.29 -40.92 -19.17
N LYS A 40 8.20 -40.86 -19.95
CA LYS A 40 8.14 -41.24 -21.37
C LYS A 40 7.10 -40.37 -22.07
N THR A 41 7.50 -39.73 -23.18
CA THR A 41 6.61 -38.87 -23.99
C THR A 41 5.32 -39.61 -24.38
N ASP A 42 4.18 -38.96 -24.21
CA ASP A 42 2.82 -39.48 -24.43
C ASP A 42 2.31 -40.53 -23.43
N TYR A 43 2.98 -40.72 -22.29
CA TYR A 43 2.55 -41.66 -21.25
C TYR A 43 2.46 -41.05 -19.84
N HIS A 44 1.46 -41.51 -19.09
CA HIS A 44 1.26 -41.20 -17.68
C HIS A 44 1.08 -42.49 -16.88
N VAL A 45 1.41 -42.43 -15.59
CA VAL A 45 1.16 -43.49 -14.61
C VAL A 45 0.01 -43.06 -13.72
N LYS A 46 -0.95 -43.95 -13.50
CA LYS A 46 -2.03 -43.79 -12.53
C LYS A 46 -1.74 -44.62 -11.29
N ASN A 47 -2.44 -44.31 -10.19
CA ASN A 47 -2.33 -45.01 -8.92
C ASN A 47 -0.92 -44.91 -8.29
N VAL A 48 -0.23 -43.80 -8.52
CA VAL A 48 1.07 -43.49 -7.90
C VAL A 48 0.87 -43.21 -6.42
N ASN A 49 1.66 -43.85 -5.56
CA ASN A 49 1.63 -43.68 -4.11
C ASN A 49 3.03 -43.26 -3.61
N PRO A 50 3.15 -42.07 -2.99
CA PRO A 50 4.35 -41.66 -2.27
C PRO A 50 4.78 -42.72 -1.24
N GLY A 51 6.09 -42.92 -1.07
CA GLY A 51 6.67 -43.95 -0.21
C GLY A 51 6.73 -45.35 -0.82
N ARG A 52 5.84 -45.67 -1.78
CA ARG A 52 5.90 -46.91 -2.57
C ARG A 52 6.63 -46.71 -3.90
N ASP A 53 6.21 -45.70 -4.68
CA ASP A 53 6.68 -45.50 -6.06
C ASP A 53 7.80 -44.46 -6.17
N PHE A 54 7.97 -43.63 -5.14
CA PHE A 54 9.12 -42.76 -4.94
C PHE A 54 9.34 -42.55 -3.44
N PRO A 55 10.59 -42.38 -2.98
CA PRO A 55 10.90 -42.35 -1.55
C PRO A 55 10.46 -41.03 -0.90
N LEU A 56 10.07 -41.10 0.38
CA LEU A 56 9.79 -39.94 1.24
C LEU A 56 10.86 -39.72 2.31
N SER A 57 11.91 -40.54 2.33
CA SER A 57 13.03 -40.45 3.25
C SER A 57 14.31 -40.97 2.60
N GLY A 58 15.45 -40.60 3.17
CA GLY A 58 16.79 -40.96 2.69
C GLY A 58 17.68 -39.72 2.52
N ASP A 59 18.98 -39.94 2.33
CA ASP A 59 20.00 -38.88 2.34
C ASP A 59 19.80 -37.80 1.26
N LYS A 60 19.07 -38.13 0.19
CA LYS A 60 18.77 -37.24 -0.94
C LYS A 60 17.29 -36.83 -1.02
N VAL A 61 16.51 -37.05 0.03
CA VAL A 61 15.07 -36.71 0.04
C VAL A 61 14.78 -35.68 1.12
N VAL A 62 14.13 -34.59 0.73
CA VAL A 62 13.71 -33.53 1.64
C VAL A 62 12.21 -33.31 1.47
N LEU A 63 11.47 -33.48 2.57
CA LEU A 63 10.11 -32.96 2.67
C LEU A 63 10.20 -31.48 3.05
N ALA A 64 9.52 -30.63 2.28
CA ALA A 64 9.56 -29.19 2.51
C ALA A 64 8.23 -28.53 2.13
N ASP A 65 7.94 -27.39 2.75
CA ASP A 65 6.86 -26.50 2.31
C ASP A 65 7.36 -25.69 1.11
N ILE A 66 6.92 -26.07 -0.10
CA ILE A 66 7.44 -25.50 -1.36
C ILE A 66 6.34 -25.02 -2.30
N ARG A 67 5.08 -25.17 -1.91
CA ARG A 67 3.95 -24.62 -2.66
C ARG A 67 3.60 -23.22 -2.19
N ASN A 68 2.95 -22.46 -3.06
CA ASN A 68 2.23 -21.27 -2.63
C ASN A 68 0.94 -21.68 -1.92
N VAL A 69 0.55 -20.89 -0.92
CA VAL A 69 -0.79 -20.99 -0.32
C VAL A 69 -1.86 -20.59 -1.34
N VAL A 70 -3.06 -21.13 -1.16
CA VAL A 70 -4.27 -20.73 -1.88
C VAL A 70 -5.30 -20.16 -0.91
N GLU A 71 -6.24 -19.36 -1.42
CA GLU A 71 -7.33 -18.84 -0.59
C GLU A 71 -8.12 -20.00 0.03
N GLY A 72 -8.37 -19.92 1.34
CA GLY A 72 -9.03 -20.97 2.11
C GLY A 72 -8.10 -21.99 2.76
N ASP A 73 -6.80 -22.04 2.42
CA ASP A 73 -5.82 -22.81 3.19
C ASP A 73 -5.87 -22.41 4.67
N LEU A 74 -5.65 -23.36 5.58
CA LEU A 74 -5.64 -23.05 7.01
C LEU A 74 -4.42 -22.22 7.38
N SER A 75 -4.61 -21.23 8.26
CA SER A 75 -3.52 -20.45 8.83
C SER A 75 -2.48 -21.36 9.46
N PRO A 76 -1.17 -21.12 9.24
CA PRO A 76 -0.10 -21.85 9.92
C PRO A 76 0.01 -21.49 11.41
N THR A 77 -0.79 -20.54 11.90
CA THR A 77 -0.90 -20.21 13.33
C THR A 77 -1.93 -21.07 14.04
N GLU A 78 -1.87 -21.14 15.36
CA GLU A 78 -2.83 -21.90 16.20
C GLU A 78 -4.30 -21.41 16.10
N SER A 79 -4.55 -20.33 15.35
CA SER A 79 -5.87 -19.75 15.17
C SER A 79 -6.84 -20.63 14.35
N GLY A 80 -6.32 -21.48 13.44
CA GLY A 80 -7.14 -22.34 12.59
C GLY A 80 -8.05 -21.61 11.58
N TYR A 81 -7.93 -20.29 11.43
CA TYR A 81 -8.73 -19.53 10.45
C TYR A 81 -8.22 -19.73 9.03
N PRO A 82 -9.12 -19.71 8.02
CA PRO A 82 -8.71 -19.77 6.62
C PRO A 82 -8.00 -18.49 6.17
N LEU A 83 -6.96 -18.64 5.37
CA LEU A 83 -6.22 -17.56 4.75
C LEU A 83 -7.10 -16.83 3.73
N ARG A 84 -7.04 -15.50 3.77
CA ARG A 84 -7.61 -14.62 2.74
C ARG A 84 -6.48 -13.96 1.98
N LEU A 85 -6.54 -13.99 0.66
CA LEU A 85 -5.55 -13.35 -0.19
C LEU A 85 -6.02 -11.96 -0.58
N ARG A 86 -5.14 -10.98 -0.45
CA ARG A 86 -5.39 -9.60 -0.89
C ARG A 86 -4.19 -9.09 -1.66
N THR A 87 -4.48 -8.34 -2.71
CA THR A 87 -3.46 -7.57 -3.42
C THR A 87 -3.11 -6.35 -2.59
N ALA A 88 -1.81 -6.09 -2.41
CA ALA A 88 -1.31 -4.95 -1.69
C ALA A 88 -0.06 -4.39 -2.39
N ILE A 89 0.21 -3.11 -2.16
CA ILE A 89 1.43 -2.46 -2.60
C ILE A 89 2.39 -2.40 -1.40
N GLU A 90 3.55 -3.03 -1.52
CA GLU A 90 4.58 -2.95 -0.48
C GLU A 90 5.18 -1.54 -0.45
N ILE A 91 4.85 -0.74 0.56
CA ILE A 91 5.37 0.63 0.73
C ILE A 91 6.68 0.69 1.53
N GLY A 92 7.04 -0.40 2.21
CA GLY A 92 8.28 -0.49 2.97
C GLY A 92 8.59 -1.91 3.41
N HIS A 93 9.84 -2.13 3.79
CA HIS A 93 10.36 -3.42 4.21
C HIS A 93 11.38 -3.25 5.32
N VAL A 94 11.34 -4.16 6.30
CA VAL A 94 12.32 -4.23 7.38
C VAL A 94 13.04 -5.58 7.34
N PHE A 95 14.36 -5.57 7.38
CA PHE A 95 15.15 -6.80 7.34
C PHE A 95 16.06 -6.92 8.56
N LYS A 96 16.10 -8.12 9.14
CA LYS A 96 17.17 -8.54 10.04
C LYS A 96 18.31 -9.11 9.19
N LEU A 97 19.32 -8.29 8.91
CA LEU A 97 20.45 -8.68 8.06
C LEU A 97 21.46 -9.57 8.79
N GLY A 98 21.44 -9.54 10.13
CA GLY A 98 22.42 -10.25 10.94
C GLY A 98 23.82 -9.72 10.64
N THR A 99 24.76 -10.62 10.38
CA THR A 99 26.17 -10.27 10.13
C THR A 99 26.59 -10.38 8.67
N LYS A 100 25.64 -10.62 7.74
CA LYS A 100 25.94 -10.88 6.32
C LYS A 100 26.93 -9.87 5.71
N TYR A 101 26.68 -8.57 5.92
CA TYR A 101 27.52 -7.51 5.38
C TYR A 101 28.73 -7.19 6.26
N SER A 102 28.52 -7.10 7.58
CA SER A 102 29.60 -6.77 8.52
C SER A 102 30.72 -7.80 8.51
N SER A 103 30.40 -9.09 8.38
CA SER A 103 31.40 -10.15 8.19
C SER A 103 32.16 -10.01 6.87
N ALA A 104 31.46 -9.75 5.75
CA ALA A 104 32.09 -9.62 4.44
C ALA A 104 32.98 -8.37 4.32
N MET A 105 32.58 -7.27 4.97
CA MET A 105 33.25 -5.97 4.91
C MET A 105 34.22 -5.72 6.08
N GLN A 106 34.39 -6.68 6.99
CA GLN A 106 35.21 -6.56 8.20
C GLN A 106 34.80 -5.39 9.12
N ALA A 107 33.49 -5.08 9.18
CA ALA A 107 32.96 -4.06 10.08
C ALA A 107 32.72 -4.65 11.47
N THR A 108 33.68 -4.45 12.38
CA THR A 108 33.70 -5.07 13.71
C THR A 108 33.72 -4.06 14.86
N PHE A 109 33.27 -4.48 16.05
CA PHE A 109 33.44 -3.76 17.31
C PHE A 109 34.13 -4.67 18.35
N LEU A 110 34.71 -4.08 19.41
CA LEU A 110 35.25 -4.86 20.53
C LEU A 110 34.15 -5.15 21.55
N THR A 111 34.02 -6.41 21.96
CA THR A 111 33.15 -6.79 23.08
C THR A 111 33.70 -6.30 24.41
N LYS A 112 32.94 -6.48 25.50
CA LYS A 112 33.38 -6.16 26.86
C LYS A 112 34.67 -6.92 27.26
N GLU A 113 34.90 -8.08 26.65
CA GLU A 113 36.09 -8.93 26.85
C GLU A 113 37.24 -8.57 25.90
N GLY A 114 37.11 -7.51 25.09
CA GLY A 114 38.13 -7.05 24.16
C GLY A 114 38.28 -7.89 22.88
N LYS A 115 37.28 -8.72 22.54
CA LYS A 115 37.30 -9.55 21.32
C LYS A 115 36.59 -8.85 20.17
N PRO A 116 37.13 -8.87 18.94
CA PRO A 116 36.42 -8.32 17.78
C PRO A 116 35.22 -9.21 17.40
N GLN A 117 34.07 -8.59 17.18
CA GLN A 117 32.86 -9.23 16.68
C GLN A 117 32.24 -8.39 15.55
N PRO A 118 31.65 -9.02 14.51
CA PRO A 118 30.95 -8.30 13.47
C PRO A 118 29.70 -7.60 14.02
N LEU A 119 29.37 -6.43 13.48
CA LEU A 119 28.15 -5.71 13.83
C LEU A 119 26.91 -6.50 13.43
N ILE A 120 25.91 -6.61 14.31
CA ILE A 120 24.59 -7.12 13.96
C ILE A 120 23.82 -5.98 13.30
N MET A 121 23.32 -6.21 12.10
CA MET A 121 22.70 -5.18 11.27
C MET A 121 21.20 -5.44 11.05
N GLY A 122 20.44 -4.36 11.04
CA GLY A 122 19.10 -4.30 10.46
C GLY A 122 19.07 -3.22 9.39
N CYS A 123 18.13 -3.31 8.45
CA CYS A 123 17.84 -2.22 7.52
C CYS A 123 16.34 -1.99 7.39
N TYR A 124 15.98 -0.74 7.13
CA TYR A 124 14.61 -0.26 7.08
C TYR A 124 14.47 0.58 5.80
N GLY A 125 13.60 0.16 4.90
CA GLY A 125 13.36 0.83 3.62
C GLY A 125 11.91 1.28 3.52
N ILE A 126 11.70 2.51 3.08
CA ILE A 126 10.38 3.06 2.76
C ILE A 126 10.45 3.66 1.35
N GLY A 127 9.53 3.25 0.48
CA GLY A 127 9.42 3.77 -0.87
C GLY A 127 8.65 5.08 -0.89
N VAL A 128 9.30 6.22 -0.63
CA VAL A 128 8.65 7.54 -0.55
C VAL A 128 7.79 7.84 -1.77
N ASN A 129 8.34 7.68 -2.98
CA ASN A 129 7.57 7.92 -4.22
C ASN A 129 6.42 6.91 -4.40
N ARG A 130 6.60 5.68 -3.89
CA ARG A 130 5.57 4.63 -3.95
C ARG A 130 4.42 4.92 -2.99
N ILE A 131 4.66 5.60 -1.87
CA ILE A 131 3.59 6.04 -0.95
C ILE A 131 2.62 6.97 -1.66
N ILE A 132 3.12 7.92 -2.45
CA ILE A 132 2.26 8.85 -3.20
C ILE A 132 1.36 8.07 -4.17
N ALA A 133 1.93 7.16 -4.97
CA ALA A 133 1.17 6.34 -5.89
C ALA A 133 0.15 5.42 -5.17
N ALA A 134 0.57 4.80 -4.06
CA ALA A 134 -0.30 3.95 -3.25
C ALA A 134 -1.44 4.74 -2.59
N ALA A 135 -1.19 5.98 -2.17
CA ALA A 135 -2.23 6.86 -1.62
C ALA A 135 -3.26 7.23 -2.68
N ILE A 136 -2.84 7.54 -3.91
CA ILE A 136 -3.77 7.79 -5.02
C ILE A 136 -4.58 6.52 -5.33
N GLU A 137 -3.93 5.35 -5.42
CA GLU A 137 -4.61 4.07 -5.68
C GLU A 137 -5.66 3.77 -4.60
N ALA A 138 -5.37 4.06 -3.33
CA ALA A 138 -6.29 3.85 -2.22
C ALA A 138 -7.36 4.95 -2.08
N HIS A 139 -7.10 6.15 -2.58
CA HIS A 139 -7.93 7.34 -2.37
C HIS A 139 -8.13 8.14 -3.66
N HIS A 140 -8.99 7.64 -4.53
CA HIS A 140 -9.45 8.34 -5.73
C HIS A 140 -10.92 8.03 -6.00
N ASP A 141 -11.52 8.81 -6.90
CA ASP A 141 -12.83 8.54 -7.48
C ASP A 141 -12.80 8.76 -9.00
N ALA A 142 -13.99 8.73 -9.63
CA ALA A 142 -14.11 8.94 -11.08
C ALA A 142 -13.67 10.33 -11.56
N ASN A 143 -13.57 11.32 -10.66
CA ASN A 143 -13.27 12.71 -11.00
C ASN A 143 -11.80 13.08 -10.69
N GLY A 144 -11.11 12.33 -9.83
CA GLY A 144 -9.70 12.56 -9.56
C GLY A 144 -9.21 12.04 -8.22
N ILE A 145 -8.12 12.65 -7.75
CA ILE A 145 -7.47 12.26 -6.49
C ILE A 145 -8.31 12.75 -5.30
N VAL A 146 -8.30 12.00 -4.20
CA VAL A 146 -8.87 12.42 -2.91
C VAL A 146 -7.77 12.32 -1.86
N TRP A 147 -6.99 13.37 -1.68
CA TRP A 147 -5.83 13.31 -0.79
C TRP A 147 -6.25 13.15 0.69
N PRO A 148 -5.54 12.32 1.47
CA PRO A 148 -5.47 12.49 2.91
C PRO A 148 -4.86 13.86 3.24
N MET A 149 -5.41 14.56 4.25
CA MET A 149 -4.98 15.92 4.63
C MET A 149 -3.47 16.05 4.83
N SER A 150 -2.83 15.04 5.44
CA SER A 150 -1.41 15.07 5.83
C SER A 150 -0.40 15.00 4.67
N ILE A 151 -0.84 14.62 3.47
CA ILE A 151 0.04 14.48 2.29
C ILE A 151 -0.52 15.23 1.08
N ALA A 152 -1.58 16.01 1.26
CA ALA A 152 -2.13 16.84 0.21
C ALA A 152 -1.11 17.93 -0.19
N PRO A 153 -1.04 18.31 -1.48
CA PRO A 153 -0.11 19.36 -1.92
C PRO A 153 -0.45 20.74 -1.34
N PHE A 154 -1.73 20.97 -1.07
CA PHE A 154 -2.28 22.11 -0.33
C PHE A 154 -3.45 21.59 0.51
N HIS A 155 -3.76 22.24 1.62
CA HIS A 155 -4.90 21.88 2.46
C HIS A 155 -6.20 22.46 1.91
N VAL A 156 -6.15 23.69 1.39
CA VAL A 156 -7.33 24.44 0.95
C VAL A 156 -7.14 25.00 -0.46
N LEU A 157 -8.18 24.88 -1.29
CA LEU A 157 -8.28 25.52 -2.59
C LEU A 157 -9.36 26.61 -2.54
N VAL A 158 -8.95 27.87 -2.75
CA VAL A 158 -9.86 29.00 -2.88
C VAL A 158 -10.10 29.26 -4.37
N LEU A 159 -11.35 29.14 -4.82
CA LEU A 159 -11.75 29.36 -6.21
C LEU A 159 -12.41 30.75 -6.36
N ALA A 160 -11.75 31.67 -7.06
CA ALA A 160 -12.38 32.92 -7.51
C ALA A 160 -13.10 32.66 -8.85
N LEU A 161 -14.43 32.54 -8.84
CA LEU A 161 -15.17 32.11 -10.04
C LEU A 161 -15.16 33.14 -11.18
N ASP A 162 -15.08 34.43 -10.85
CA ASP A 162 -14.92 35.53 -11.80
C ASP A 162 -13.86 36.50 -11.26
N PRO A 163 -12.57 36.31 -11.59
CA PRO A 163 -11.49 37.14 -11.07
C PRO A 163 -11.49 38.57 -11.62
N ARG A 164 -12.32 38.87 -12.63
CA ARG A 164 -12.47 40.24 -13.17
C ARG A 164 -13.41 41.09 -12.32
N ASP A 165 -14.24 40.45 -11.50
CA ASP A 165 -15.09 41.12 -10.52
C ASP A 165 -14.25 41.44 -9.27
N GLU A 166 -14.07 42.74 -9.00
CA GLU A 166 -13.20 43.22 -7.92
C GLU A 166 -13.62 42.69 -6.55
N GLN A 167 -14.92 42.54 -6.29
CA GLN A 167 -15.42 42.03 -5.02
C GLN A 167 -15.11 40.53 -4.89
N VAL A 168 -15.31 39.74 -5.94
CA VAL A 168 -14.96 38.31 -5.96
C VAL A 168 -13.48 38.10 -5.72
N LEU A 169 -12.62 38.78 -6.49
CA LEU A 169 -11.17 38.63 -6.37
C LEU A 169 -10.68 39.06 -4.99
N ARG A 170 -11.12 40.22 -4.52
CA ARG A 170 -10.73 40.74 -3.20
C ARG A 170 -11.13 39.79 -2.08
N THR A 171 -12.38 39.29 -2.06
CA THR A 171 -12.81 38.36 -1.01
C THR A 171 -12.06 37.03 -1.08
N ALA A 172 -11.75 36.52 -2.28
CA ALA A 172 -10.94 35.30 -2.43
C ALA A 172 -9.52 35.47 -1.89
N VAL A 173 -8.85 36.60 -2.20
CA VAL A 173 -7.52 36.93 -1.67
C VAL A 173 -7.56 37.13 -0.15
N GLU A 174 -8.56 37.84 0.38
CA GLU A 174 -8.69 38.03 1.83
C GLU A 174 -8.88 36.70 2.59
N ILE A 175 -9.65 35.75 2.04
CA ILE A 175 -9.82 34.41 2.63
C ILE A 175 -8.50 33.61 2.54
N HIS A 176 -7.85 33.64 1.38
CA HIS A 176 -6.56 32.99 1.15
C HIS A 176 -5.52 33.45 2.19
N ASP A 177 -5.31 34.76 2.31
CA ASP A 177 -4.28 35.33 3.18
C ASP A 177 -4.58 35.06 4.66
N GLN A 178 -5.85 35.05 5.07
CA GLN A 178 -6.25 34.71 6.44
C GLN A 178 -5.98 33.24 6.78
N LEU A 179 -6.21 32.33 5.82
CA LEU A 179 -5.95 30.91 5.99
C LEU A 179 -4.45 30.60 5.97
N GLU A 180 -3.67 31.25 5.11
CA GLU A 180 -2.20 31.18 5.14
C GLU A 180 -1.64 31.73 6.45
N ALA A 181 -2.13 32.89 6.92
CA ALA A 181 -1.74 33.46 8.21
C ALA A 181 -2.08 32.55 9.40
N ALA A 182 -3.05 31.64 9.24
CA ALA A 182 -3.41 30.61 10.19
C ALA A 182 -2.53 29.34 10.10
N GLY A 183 -1.56 29.30 9.18
CA GLY A 183 -0.60 28.21 9.02
C GLY A 183 -1.06 27.06 8.12
N LEU A 184 -2.10 27.28 7.29
CA LEU A 184 -2.52 26.30 6.29
C LEU A 184 -1.84 26.62 4.95
N ASP A 185 -1.36 25.60 4.25
CA ASP A 185 -1.02 25.71 2.83
C ASP A 185 -2.29 25.89 1.98
N VAL A 186 -2.42 27.02 1.29
CA VAL A 186 -3.59 27.39 0.50
C VAL A 186 -3.20 27.61 -0.96
N LEU A 187 -4.02 27.12 -1.89
CA LEU A 187 -3.92 27.44 -3.30
C LEU A 187 -5.07 28.38 -3.70
N LEU A 188 -4.75 29.51 -4.31
CA LEU A 188 -5.74 30.40 -4.93
C LEU A 188 -5.82 30.10 -6.44
N ASP A 189 -7.02 29.82 -6.94
CA ASP A 189 -7.30 29.76 -8.38
C ASP A 189 -7.99 31.06 -8.83
N ASP A 190 -7.17 32.06 -9.15
CA ASP A 190 -7.55 33.36 -9.70
C ASP A 190 -7.44 33.42 -11.24
N ARG A 191 -7.21 32.28 -11.91
CA ARG A 191 -7.07 32.21 -13.37
C ARG A 191 -8.31 32.78 -14.07
N ASP A 192 -8.11 33.49 -15.18
CA ASP A 192 -9.21 34.00 -16.02
C ASP A 192 -9.79 32.87 -16.91
N GLU A 193 -10.35 31.86 -16.26
CA GLU A 193 -10.90 30.65 -16.86
C GLU A 193 -12.36 30.43 -16.46
N ARG A 194 -13.11 29.70 -17.29
CA ARG A 194 -14.52 29.42 -16.97
C ARG A 194 -14.62 28.54 -15.72
N ALA A 195 -15.61 28.83 -14.88
CA ALA A 195 -15.88 28.08 -13.65
C ALA A 195 -15.89 26.54 -13.86
N GLY A 196 -16.47 26.06 -14.95
CA GLY A 196 -16.50 24.62 -15.27
C GLY A 196 -15.11 23.98 -15.45
N PHE A 197 -14.12 24.72 -15.98
CA PHE A 197 -12.74 24.23 -16.06
C PHE A 197 -12.06 24.25 -14.69
N LYS A 198 -12.25 25.33 -13.92
CA LYS A 198 -11.75 25.42 -12.54
C LYS A 198 -12.22 24.26 -11.66
N PHE A 199 -13.52 23.93 -11.72
CA PHE A 199 -14.06 22.80 -10.96
C PHE A 199 -13.46 21.45 -11.39
N LYS A 200 -13.30 21.21 -12.70
CA LYS A 200 -12.66 19.98 -13.19
C LYS A 200 -11.21 19.86 -12.74
N ASP A 201 -10.45 20.95 -12.81
CA ASP A 201 -9.07 20.97 -12.34
C ASP A 201 -9.02 20.75 -10.82
N ALA A 202 -9.91 21.39 -10.06
CA ALA A 202 -10.05 21.18 -8.62
C ALA A 202 -10.34 19.72 -8.26
N ASP A 203 -11.22 19.05 -9.02
CA ASP A 203 -11.57 17.64 -8.85
C ASP A 203 -10.39 16.71 -9.13
N LEU A 204 -9.67 17.01 -10.21
CA LEU A 204 -8.52 16.24 -10.64
C LEU A 204 -7.34 16.35 -9.67
N ILE A 205 -7.00 17.57 -9.24
CA ILE A 205 -5.88 17.85 -8.32
C ILE A 205 -6.17 17.29 -6.92
N GLY A 206 -7.44 17.34 -6.49
CA GLY A 206 -7.89 16.63 -5.29
C GLY A 206 -7.61 17.31 -3.96
N ILE A 207 -7.41 18.63 -3.94
CA ILE A 207 -7.16 19.39 -2.69
C ILE A 207 -8.35 19.20 -1.72
N PRO A 208 -8.10 18.80 -0.45
CA PRO A 208 -9.15 18.34 0.45
C PRO A 208 -10.27 19.35 0.72
N LEU A 209 -9.92 20.61 1.01
CA LEU A 209 -10.89 21.64 1.38
C LEU A 209 -11.06 22.65 0.25
N ARG A 210 -12.29 23.07 -0.01
CA ARG A 210 -12.59 24.04 -1.06
C ARG A 210 -13.41 25.19 -0.53
N VAL A 211 -13.00 26.41 -0.86
CA VAL A 211 -13.79 27.62 -0.66
C VAL A 211 -14.07 28.24 -2.02
N ILE A 212 -15.33 28.44 -2.34
CA ILE A 212 -15.79 28.89 -3.65
C ILE A 212 -16.38 30.29 -3.48
N VAL A 213 -15.75 31.25 -4.15
CA VAL A 213 -16.14 32.66 -4.12
C VAL A 213 -16.78 33.01 -5.46
N GLY A 214 -18.11 33.12 -5.45
CA GLY A 214 -18.90 33.48 -6.61
C GLY A 214 -19.71 34.74 -6.39
N LYS A 215 -19.91 35.52 -7.47
CA LYS A 215 -20.71 36.76 -7.43
C LYS A 215 -22.11 36.55 -6.84
N LYS A 216 -22.78 35.45 -7.22
CA LYS A 216 -24.13 35.13 -6.71
C LYS A 216 -24.15 34.90 -5.20
N SER A 217 -23.23 34.08 -4.69
CA SER A 217 -23.17 33.78 -3.26
C SER A 217 -22.78 35.03 -2.46
N LEU A 218 -21.85 35.84 -2.98
CA LEU A 218 -21.44 37.10 -2.31
C LEU A 218 -22.57 38.12 -2.22
N ASN A 219 -23.43 38.22 -3.24
CA ASN A 219 -24.62 39.06 -3.19
C ASN A 219 -25.63 38.59 -2.12
N GLU A 220 -25.58 37.31 -1.74
CA GLU A 220 -26.36 36.71 -0.66
C GLU A 220 -25.59 36.75 0.69
N GLY A 221 -24.43 37.41 0.74
CA GLY A 221 -23.59 37.54 1.94
C GLY A 221 -22.78 36.30 2.29
N ALA A 222 -22.55 35.39 1.34
CA ALA A 222 -21.96 34.08 1.60
C ALA A 222 -20.88 33.65 0.59
N VAL A 223 -20.07 32.69 1.00
CA VAL A 223 -19.22 31.85 0.15
C VAL A 223 -19.63 30.39 0.32
N GLU A 224 -19.33 29.56 -0.66
CA GLU A 224 -19.58 28.12 -0.55
C GLU A 224 -18.33 27.40 -0.05
N PHE A 225 -18.52 26.37 0.75
CA PHE A 225 -17.47 25.48 1.22
C PHE A 225 -17.85 24.04 0.87
N SER A 226 -16.88 23.21 0.47
CA SER A 226 -17.06 21.77 0.37
C SER A 226 -15.78 21.01 0.71
N HIS A 227 -15.93 19.75 1.13
CA HIS A 227 -14.83 18.82 1.30
C HIS A 227 -14.74 17.91 0.06
N ARG A 228 -13.56 17.74 -0.54
CA ARG A 228 -13.34 16.96 -1.79
C ARG A 228 -13.94 15.55 -1.74
N LYS A 229 -13.86 14.92 -0.56
CA LYS A 229 -14.31 13.54 -0.32
C LYS A 229 -15.82 13.34 -0.46
N ASP A 230 -16.65 14.30 -0.03
CA ASP A 230 -18.12 14.17 -0.05
C ASP A 230 -18.81 15.16 -1.01
N ASP A 231 -18.11 16.23 -1.39
CA ASP A 231 -18.55 17.35 -2.20
C ASP A 231 -19.90 17.97 -1.76
N VAL A 232 -20.20 17.91 -0.45
CA VAL A 232 -21.41 18.52 0.11
C VAL A 232 -21.17 20.00 0.30
N LYS A 233 -21.88 20.81 -0.50
CA LYS A 233 -21.78 22.27 -0.44
C LYS A 233 -22.51 22.85 0.75
N GLN A 234 -21.79 23.65 1.52
CA GLN A 234 -22.28 24.42 2.66
C GLN A 234 -22.05 25.90 2.40
N ARG A 235 -22.82 26.78 3.05
CA ARG A 235 -22.72 28.23 2.88
C ARG A 235 -22.32 28.88 4.20
N PHE A 236 -21.36 29.78 4.14
CA PHE A 236 -20.84 30.51 5.30
C PHE A 236 -20.67 31.98 4.94
N ALA A 237 -20.76 32.88 5.94
CA ALA A 237 -20.24 34.22 5.76
C ALA A 237 -18.71 34.16 5.49
N PRO A 238 -18.12 35.10 4.73
CA PRO A 238 -16.69 35.08 4.41
C PRO A 238 -15.77 35.00 5.64
N THR A 239 -16.14 35.59 6.77
CA THR A 239 -15.35 35.51 8.02
C THR A 239 -15.53 34.18 8.74
N GLU A 240 -16.71 33.56 8.64
CA GLU A 240 -17.02 32.28 9.31
C GLU A 240 -16.38 31.09 8.60
N VAL A 241 -16.20 31.17 7.28
CA VAL A 241 -15.59 30.07 6.51
C VAL A 241 -14.15 29.82 6.94
N VAL A 242 -13.40 30.89 7.27
CA VAL A 242 -12.00 30.80 7.71
C VAL A 242 -11.91 29.98 8.99
N GLU A 243 -12.71 30.31 10.00
CA GLU A 243 -12.75 29.58 11.26
C GLU A 243 -13.27 28.15 11.11
N HIS A 244 -14.26 27.95 10.23
CA HIS A 244 -14.75 26.61 9.92
C HIS A 244 -13.64 25.72 9.34
N VAL A 245 -12.92 26.20 8.34
CA VAL A 245 -11.81 25.51 7.68
C VAL A 245 -10.69 25.20 8.66
N ARG A 246 -10.26 26.19 9.46
CA ARG A 246 -9.23 26.00 10.49
C ARG A 246 -9.61 24.91 11.48
N ARG A 247 -10.84 24.95 12.00
CA ARG A 247 -11.34 23.94 12.95
C ARG A 247 -11.35 22.55 12.32
N LEU A 248 -11.82 22.42 11.08
CA LEU A 248 -11.88 21.13 10.40
C LEU A 248 -10.49 20.55 10.16
N TYR A 249 -9.56 21.37 9.66
CA TYR A 249 -8.15 20.99 9.48
C TYR A 249 -7.54 20.50 10.81
N THR A 250 -7.69 21.26 11.89
CA THR A 250 -7.16 20.86 13.21
C THR A 250 -7.77 19.55 13.69
N GLN A 251 -9.09 19.38 13.54
CA GLN A 251 -9.77 18.14 13.93
C GLN A 251 -9.22 16.93 13.18
N GLU A 252 -9.09 17.01 11.85
CA GLU A 252 -8.56 15.92 11.04
C GLU A 252 -7.09 15.61 11.37
N MET A 253 -6.27 16.64 11.56
CA MET A 253 -4.87 16.45 11.91
C MET A 253 -4.69 15.87 13.32
N GLU A 254 -5.53 16.25 14.29
CA GLU A 254 -5.55 15.64 15.62
C GLU A 254 -5.98 14.18 15.57
N GLU A 255 -7.01 13.84 14.78
CA GLU A 255 -7.46 12.46 14.59
C GLU A 255 -6.35 11.59 13.98
N LEU A 256 -5.64 12.10 12.97
CA LEU A 256 -4.48 11.44 12.38
C LEU A 256 -3.36 11.21 13.41
N MET A 257 -3.11 12.16 14.30
CA MET A 257 -2.09 12.02 15.35
C MET A 257 -2.52 11.07 16.48
N ARG A 258 -3.82 10.93 16.75
CA ARG A 258 -4.37 10.01 17.76
C ARG A 258 -4.55 8.59 17.24
N ALA A 259 -4.55 8.39 15.92
CA ALA A 259 -4.64 7.06 15.33
C ALA A 259 -3.49 6.19 15.86
N PRO A 260 -3.79 5.03 16.49
CA PRO A 260 -2.74 4.20 17.05
C PRO A 260 -1.82 3.72 15.92
N LEU A 261 -0.51 3.95 16.08
CA LEU A 261 0.52 3.61 15.08
C LEU A 261 0.58 2.11 14.74
N LEU A 262 -0.07 1.28 15.55
CA LEU A 262 -0.29 -0.14 15.34
C LEU A 262 -1.69 -0.47 15.87
N PRO A 263 -2.50 -1.32 15.23
CA PRO A 263 -3.57 -1.98 15.96
C PRO A 263 -2.91 -2.65 17.18
N ALA A 264 -3.47 -2.43 18.37
CA ALA A 264 -3.04 -3.14 19.56
C ALA A 264 -3.05 -4.63 19.21
N THR A 265 -1.86 -5.21 19.02
CA THR A 265 -1.71 -6.64 19.10
C THR A 265 -2.01 -6.94 20.56
N ASN A 266 -3.26 -7.24 20.86
CA ASN A 266 -3.58 -7.99 22.06
C ASN A 266 -2.76 -9.27 21.91
N GLY A 267 -1.62 -9.29 22.58
CA GLY A 267 -0.85 -10.49 22.77
C GLY A 267 -1.64 -11.36 23.74
N ASP A 268 -2.29 -12.36 23.18
CA ASP A 268 -2.51 -13.64 23.84
C ASP A 268 -1.65 -14.67 23.08
#